data_AF-A0A7X6UGQ8-F1
#
_entry.id   AF-A0A7X6UGQ8-F1
#
_cell.length_a   1.000
_cell.length_b   1.000
_cell.length_c   1.000
_cell.angle_alpha   90.00
_cell.angle_beta   90.00
_cell.angle_gamma   90.00
#
_symmetry.space_group_name_H-M   'P 1'
#
loop_
_entity.id
_entity.type
_entity.pdbx_description
1 polymer ?
#
loop_
_entity_poly.entity_id
_entity_poly.type
_entity_poly.pdbx_seq_one_letter_code
_entity_poly.pdbx_strand_id
1 'polypeptide(L)'
;MTKEQQDRLFTFLLASARGCVDEPMNYGSLRLLDAFILLADLIEPDPFYLELKEKAREVKQFFMVDVDSYLEALDHLLQEVTTHLMESH
;
A
#
# COMPACT_ATOMS: atom_id res chain seq x y z
N MET A 1 -15.54 -0.21 -9.79
CA MET A 1 -15.18 -1.30 -8.86
C MET A 1 -15.99 -1.09 -7.58
N THR A 2 -16.64 -2.11 -7.02
CA THR A 2 -17.40 -1.96 -5.76
C THR A 2 -16.44 -1.69 -4.59
N LYS A 3 -16.94 -1.14 -3.47
CA LYS A 3 -16.13 -0.93 -2.26
C LYS A 3 -15.45 -2.23 -1.79
N GLU A 4 -16.20 -3.32 -1.71
CA GLU A 4 -15.67 -4.64 -1.33
C GLU A 4 -14.54 -5.13 -2.26
N GLN A 5 -14.66 -4.89 -3.57
CA GLN A 5 -13.61 -5.22 -4.53
C GLN A 5 -12.36 -4.35 -4.33
N GLN A 6 -12.53 -3.06 -3.99
CA GLN A 6 -11.43 -2.16 -3.63
C GLN A 6 -10.73 -2.62 -2.36
N ASP A 7 -11.50 -2.89 -1.30
CA ASP A 7 -11.01 -3.39 -0.02
C ASP A 7 -10.14 -4.62 -0.22
N ARG A 8 -10.65 -5.63 -0.93
CA ARG A 8 -9.91 -6.87 -1.15
C ARG A 8 -8.65 -6.68 -1.99
N LEU A 9 -8.71 -5.89 -3.07
CA LEU A 9 -7.57 -5.71 -3.97
C LEU A 9 -6.46 -4.87 -3.35
N PHE A 10 -6.80 -3.75 -2.72
CA PHE A 10 -5.82 -2.85 -2.14
C PHE A 10 -5.14 -3.45 -0.90
N THR A 11 -5.89 -4.15 -0.05
CA THR A 11 -5.29 -4.91 1.06
C THR A 11 -4.36 -6.01 0.56
N PHE A 12 -4.76 -6.74 -0.49
CA PHE A 12 -3.90 -7.76 -1.09
C PHE A 12 -2.57 -7.16 -1.58
N LEU A 13 -2.61 -6.04 -2.30
CA LEU A 13 -1.41 -5.40 -2.84
C LEU A 13 -0.48 -4.90 -1.74
N LEU A 14 -1.02 -4.23 -0.71
CA LEU A 14 -0.22 -3.68 0.39
C LEU A 14 0.36 -4.77 1.29
N ALA A 15 -0.44 -5.79 1.64
CA ALA A 15 0.06 -6.94 2.41
C ALA A 15 1.12 -7.73 1.64
N SER A 16 0.92 -7.91 0.32
CA SER A 16 1.91 -8.56 -0.53
C SER A 16 3.18 -7.72 -0.66
N ALA A 17 3.05 -6.39 -0.78
CA ALA A 17 4.19 -5.49 -0.80
C ALA A 17 5.03 -5.69 0.47
N ARG A 18 4.38 -5.77 1.64
CA ARG A 18 5.07 -6.03 2.90
C ARG A 18 5.71 -7.42 2.96
N GLY A 19 5.04 -8.44 2.41
CA GLY A 19 5.55 -9.81 2.35
C GLY A 19 6.76 -9.99 1.42
N CYS A 20 6.92 -9.12 0.42
CA CYS A 20 8.04 -9.16 -0.53
C CYS A 20 9.26 -8.33 -0.09
N VAL A 21 9.27 -7.79 1.14
CA VAL A 21 10.42 -7.02 1.65
C VAL A 21 11.64 -7.92 1.81
N ASP A 22 11.47 -9.12 2.33
CA ASP A 22 12.59 -10.03 2.61
C ASP A 22 13.14 -10.71 1.34
N GLU A 23 12.53 -10.43 0.18
CA GLU A 23 13.01 -10.90 -1.10
C GLU A 23 14.29 -10.17 -1.52
N PRO A 24 15.26 -10.87 -2.15
CA PRO A 24 16.47 -10.24 -2.63
C PRO A 24 16.17 -9.01 -3.49
N MET A 25 16.88 -7.90 -3.20
CA MET A 25 16.77 -6.61 -3.88
C MET A 25 15.49 -5.79 -3.60
N ASN A 26 14.56 -6.26 -2.77
CA ASN A 26 13.33 -5.58 -2.32
C ASN A 26 12.42 -5.03 -3.45
N TYR A 27 12.70 -5.38 -4.71
CA TYR A 27 11.97 -4.87 -5.88
C TYR A 27 10.53 -5.40 -5.96
N GLY A 28 10.24 -6.55 -5.34
CA GLY A 28 8.89 -7.08 -5.26
C GLY A 28 7.97 -6.16 -4.45
N SER A 29 8.44 -5.73 -3.27
CA SER A 29 7.75 -4.77 -2.40
C SER A 29 7.42 -3.47 -3.13
N LEU A 30 8.43 -2.87 -3.77
CA LEU A 30 8.30 -1.61 -4.49
C LEU A 30 7.28 -1.70 -5.64
N ARG A 31 7.32 -2.79 -6.43
CA ARG A 31 6.41 -2.97 -7.58
C ARG A 31 4.96 -3.12 -7.16
N LEU A 32 4.70 -3.78 -6.03
CA LEU A 32 3.35 -3.96 -5.52
C LEU A 32 2.78 -2.65 -4.96
N LEU A 33 3.62 -1.86 -4.30
CA LEU A 33 3.26 -0.49 -3.89
C LEU A 33 2.97 0.41 -5.11
N ASP A 34 3.80 0.31 -6.17
CA ASP A 34 3.56 1.00 -7.43
C ASP A 34 2.25 0.56 -8.10
N ALA A 35 1.95 -0.75 -8.09
CA ALA A 35 0.70 -1.27 -8.62
C ALA A 35 -0.52 -0.72 -7.87
N PHE A 36 -0.45 -0.63 -6.54
CA PHE A 36 -1.47 0.02 -5.73
C PHE A 36 -1.70 1.48 -6.16
N ILE A 37 -0.63 2.26 -6.29
CA ILE A 37 -0.71 3.68 -6.70
C ILE A 37 -1.33 3.81 -8.10
N LEU A 38 -0.83 3.03 -9.06
CA LEU A 38 -1.32 3.05 -10.44
C LEU A 38 -2.81 2.69 -10.51
N LEU A 39 -3.24 1.65 -9.79
CA LEU A 39 -4.64 1.25 -9.77
C LEU A 39 -5.53 2.32 -9.14
N ALA A 40 -5.09 2.93 -8.03
CA ALA A 40 -5.81 4.01 -7.36
C ALA A 40 -5.87 5.31 -8.20
N ASP A 41 -4.98 5.49 -9.18
CA ASP A 41 -5.07 6.59 -10.17
C ASP A 41 -6.01 6.25 -11.35
N LEU A 42 -6.15 4.96 -11.70
CA LEU A 42 -6.97 4.49 -12.81
C LEU A 42 -8.44 4.32 -12.46
N ILE A 43 -8.75 4.13 -11.19
CA ILE A 43 -10.11 4.02 -10.68
C ILE A 43 -10.41 5.23 -9.81
N GLU A 44 -11.65 5.73 -9.77
CA GLU A 44 -12.10 6.62 -8.70
C GLU A 44 -12.29 5.75 -7.44
N PRO A 45 -11.34 5.76 -6.49
CA PRO A 45 -11.42 4.89 -5.33
C PRO A 45 -12.22 5.59 -4.22
N ASP A 46 -12.55 4.85 -3.17
CA ASP A 46 -13.07 5.44 -1.94
C ASP A 46 -12.13 6.54 -1.38
N PRO A 47 -12.64 7.62 -0.77
CA PRO A 47 -11.81 8.69 -0.21
C PRO A 47 -10.68 8.20 0.69
N PHE A 48 -10.88 7.14 1.46
CA PHE A 48 -9.84 6.54 2.30
C PHE A 48 -8.62 6.10 1.46
N TYR A 49 -8.85 5.40 0.36
CA TYR A 49 -7.78 4.91 -0.52
C TYR A 49 -7.12 6.03 -1.32
N LEU A 50 -7.84 7.14 -1.56
CA LEU A 50 -7.24 8.31 -2.19
C LEU A 50 -6.17 8.94 -1.27
N GLU A 51 -6.46 9.08 0.02
CA GLU A 51 -5.50 9.56 1.01
C GLU A 51 -4.33 8.58 1.19
N LEU A 52 -4.64 7.30 1.30
CA LEU A 52 -3.65 6.24 1.46
C LEU A 52 -2.69 6.16 0.25
N LYS A 53 -3.18 6.44 -0.96
CA LYS A 53 -2.37 6.52 -2.17
C LYS A 53 -1.30 7.60 -2.09
N GLU A 54 -1.63 8.79 -1.59
CA GLU A 54 -0.65 9.86 -1.46
C GLU A 54 0.44 9.50 -0.43
N LYS A 55 0.05 8.89 0.70
CA LYS A 55 1.01 8.33 1.66
C LYS A 55 1.91 7.28 1.02
N ALA A 56 1.36 6.35 0.25
CA ALA A 56 2.13 5.33 -0.46
C ALA A 56 3.17 5.92 -1.44
N ARG A 57 2.85 7.04 -2.11
CA ARG A 57 3.81 7.75 -2.96
C ARG A 57 4.98 8.32 -2.18
N GLU A 58 4.72 8.87 -0.99
CA GLU A 58 5.76 9.36 -0.07
C GLU A 58 6.63 8.21 0.44
N VAL A 59 6.01 7.09 0.86
CA VAL A 59 6.73 5.89 1.31
C VAL A 59 7.72 5.40 0.26
N LYS A 60 7.33 5.43 -1.03
CA LYS A 60 8.19 5.04 -2.13
C LYS A 60 9.50 5.84 -2.21
N GLN A 61 9.51 7.08 -1.74
CA GLN A 61 10.71 7.93 -1.75
C GLN A 61 11.76 7.46 -0.74
N PHE A 62 11.35 6.84 0.37
CA PHE A 62 12.28 6.33 1.39
C PHE A 62 13.08 5.12 0.92
N PHE A 63 12.55 4.33 -0.01
CA PHE A 63 13.20 3.10 -0.50
C PHE A 63 14.64 3.30 -0.99
N MET A 64 14.96 4.45 -1.59
CA MET A 64 16.30 4.74 -2.09
C MET A 64 17.22 5.38 -1.04
N VAL A 65 16.69 5.77 0.11
CA VAL A 65 17.39 6.52 1.15
C VAL A 65 17.71 5.61 2.33
N ASP A 66 16.71 4.92 2.85
CA ASP A 66 16.81 4.05 4.02
C ASP A 66 15.73 2.95 3.98
N VAL A 67 16.20 1.70 3.98
CA VAL A 67 15.32 0.52 3.92
C VAL A 67 14.54 0.34 5.23
N ASP A 68 15.12 0.72 6.37
CA ASP A 68 14.44 0.60 7.67
C ASP A 68 13.28 1.61 7.77
N SER A 69 13.52 2.87 7.38
CA SER A 69 12.44 3.86 7.25
C SER A 69 11.36 3.45 6.25
N TYR A 70 11.73 2.83 5.13
CA TYR A 70 10.75 2.29 4.17
C TYR A 70 9.88 1.21 4.81
N LEU A 71 10.49 0.33 5.61
CA LEU A 71 9.81 -0.75 6.29
C LEU A 71 8.79 -0.26 7.31
N GLU A 72 9.22 0.63 8.19
CA GLU A 72 8.34 1.22 9.21
C GLU A 72 7.16 1.93 8.54
N ALA A 73 7.41 2.69 7.47
CA ALA A 73 6.36 3.40 6.76
C ALA A 73 5.39 2.45 6.04
N LEU A 74 5.87 1.33 5.49
CA LEU A 74 5.03 0.30 4.88
C LEU A 74 4.18 -0.43 5.93
N ASP A 75 4.73 -0.70 7.11
CA ASP A 75 4.00 -1.26 8.25
C ASP A 75 2.87 -0.32 8.72
N HIS A 76 3.12 0.99 8.75
CA HIS A 76 2.09 1.99 9.04
C HIS A 76 0.96 2.00 8.00
N LEU A 77 1.26 1.96 6.70
CA LEU A 77 0.23 1.86 5.66
C LEU A 77 -0.65 0.62 5.84
N LEU A 78 -0.04 -0.52 6.16
CA LEU A 78 -0.77 -1.77 6.38
C LEU A 78 -1.67 -1.69 7.62
N GLN A 79 -1.19 -1.03 8.69
CA GLN A 79 -1.97 -0.80 9.89
C GLN A 79 -3.19 0.09 9.63
N GLU A 80 -3.04 1.16 8.84
CA GLU A 80 -4.15 2.05 8.49
C GLU A 80 -5.25 1.32 7.71
N VAL A 81 -4.86 0.52 6.71
CA VAL A 81 -5.81 -0.30 5.94
C VAL A 81 -6.51 -1.30 6.83
N THR A 82 -5.75 -1.98 7.70
CA THR A 82 -6.33 -2.98 8.60
C THR A 82 -7.34 -2.35 9.55
N THR A 83 -7.02 -1.17 10.09
CA THR A 83 -7.94 -0.39 10.94
C THR A 83 -9.20 0.00 10.19
N HIS A 84 -9.06 0.56 8.99
CA HIS A 84 -10.21 0.95 8.15
C HIS A 84 -11.15 -0.22 7.88
N LEU A 85 -10.59 -1.41 7.58
CA LEU A 85 -11.39 -2.61 7.35
C LEU A 85 -12.13 -3.09 8.59
N MET A 86 -11.49 -3.02 9.76
CA MET A 86 -12.13 -3.42 11.03
C MET A 86 -13.26 -2.46 11.44
N GLU A 87 -13.13 -1.17 11.13
CA GLU A 87 -14.13 -0.14 11.46
C GLU A 87 -15.28 -0.06 10.45
N SER A 88 -15.08 -0.60 9.24
CA SER A 88 -16.07 -0.62 8.15
C SER A 88 -17.05 -1.81 8.21
N HIS A 89 -16.94 -2.67 9.23
CA HIS A 89 -17.74 -3.88 9.46
C HIS A 89 -18.41 -3.87 10.83
#